data_AF-A0A1X7GAX1-F1
#
_entry.id   AF-A0A1X7GAX1-F1
#
_cell.length_a   1.000
_cell.length_b   1.000
_cell.length_c   1.000
_cell.angle_alpha   90.00
_cell.angle_beta   90.00
_cell.angle_gamma   90.00
#
_symmetry.space_group_name_H-M   'P 1'
#
loop_
_entity.id
_entity.type
_entity.pdbx_description
1 polymer ?
#
loop_
_entity_poly.entity_id
_entity_poly.type
_entity_poly.pdbx_seq_one_letter_code
_entity_poly.pdbx_strand_id
1 'polypeptide(L)'
;MSGGFTFAFVPCQKRRNSEPLTERIVKPDEIKKLDAYFKRLLNPQVVVKARPRKDDSAEVYLGDEFLGVIYVDDEDGDRSYNFSMAILDVDL
;
A
#
# COMPACT_ATOMS: atom_id res chain seq x y z
N MET A 1 24.83 -33.64 -50.24
CA MET A 1 24.89 -34.13 -48.84
C MET A 1 25.48 -33.03 -47.99
N SER A 2 24.62 -32.12 -47.54
CA SER A 2 24.96 -30.87 -46.85
C SER A 2 24.83 -31.08 -45.34
N GLY A 3 25.97 -31.19 -44.64
CA GLY A 3 26.04 -31.19 -43.18
C GLY A 3 26.39 -29.79 -42.68
N GLY A 4 25.42 -29.11 -42.05
CA GLY A 4 25.64 -27.84 -41.35
C GLY A 4 25.65 -28.08 -39.85
N PHE A 5 26.82 -28.00 -39.23
CA PHE A 5 27.01 -27.92 -37.78
C PHE A 5 26.88 -26.45 -37.36
N THR A 6 25.74 -26.08 -36.78
CA THR A 6 25.56 -24.73 -36.21
C THR A 6 25.74 -24.79 -34.70
N PHE A 7 26.93 -24.40 -34.24
CA PHE A 7 27.16 -23.96 -32.87
C PHE A 7 26.40 -22.64 -32.66
N ALA A 8 25.37 -22.66 -31.83
CA ALA A 8 24.86 -21.44 -31.20
C ALA A 8 25.15 -21.52 -29.71
N PHE A 9 26.19 -20.80 -29.31
CA PHE A 9 26.46 -20.36 -27.95
C PHE A 9 25.16 -19.86 -27.31
N VAL A 10 24.70 -20.52 -26.24
CA VAL A 10 23.70 -19.92 -25.34
C VAL A 10 24.45 -18.92 -24.48
N PRO A 11 24.18 -17.61 -24.60
CA PRO A 11 24.79 -16.64 -23.72
C PRO A 11 24.13 -16.75 -22.33
N CYS A 12 24.98 -16.82 -21.32
CA CYS A 12 24.77 -16.39 -19.94
C CYS A 12 23.45 -15.62 -19.72
N GLN A 13 22.40 -16.29 -19.23
CA GLN A 13 21.25 -15.61 -18.63
C GLN A 13 21.29 -15.77 -17.11
N LYS A 14 22.31 -15.15 -16.52
CA LYS A 14 22.25 -14.69 -15.13
C LYS A 14 21.82 -13.22 -15.17
N ARG A 15 20.51 -12.98 -15.28
CA ARG A 15 19.91 -11.67 -14.99
C ARG A 15 19.09 -11.82 -13.72
N ARG A 16 19.81 -11.75 -12.59
CA ARG A 16 19.28 -11.11 -11.39
C ARG A 16 18.84 -9.71 -11.80
N ASN A 17 17.59 -9.35 -11.53
CA ASN A 17 17.19 -7.97 -11.25
C ASN A 17 15.84 -8.00 -10.52
N SER A 18 15.96 -7.97 -9.19
CA SER A 18 15.06 -7.34 -8.22
C SER A 18 13.55 -7.54 -8.42
N GLU A 19 12.99 -8.50 -7.70
CA GLU A 19 11.59 -8.42 -7.25
C GLU A 19 11.37 -7.04 -6.63
N PRO A 20 10.41 -6.24 -7.10
CA PRO A 20 10.15 -4.96 -6.48
C PRO A 20 9.64 -5.23 -5.06
N LEU A 21 10.14 -4.47 -4.08
CA LEU A 21 9.76 -4.52 -2.66
C LEU A 21 8.29 -4.06 -2.41
N THR A 22 7.38 -4.40 -3.31
CA THR A 22 6.06 -3.78 -3.52
C THR A 22 4.90 -4.63 -2.99
N GLU A 23 5.12 -5.50 -2.01
CA GLU A 23 3.99 -6.22 -1.38
C GLU A 23 3.25 -5.39 -0.33
N ARG A 24 3.95 -4.47 0.35
CA ARG A 24 3.38 -3.62 1.41
C ARG A 24 2.54 -2.43 0.94
N ILE A 25 2.27 -2.32 -0.37
CA ILE A 25 1.60 -1.13 -0.92
C ILE A 25 0.10 -1.18 -0.62
N VAL A 26 -0.43 -0.12 0.01
CA VAL A 26 -1.87 0.08 0.13
C VAL A 26 -2.45 0.32 -1.27
N LYS A 27 -3.35 -0.56 -1.71
CA LYS A 27 -3.94 -0.45 -3.04
C LYS A 27 -4.96 0.69 -3.07
N PRO A 28 -5.13 1.41 -4.20
CA PRO A 28 -6.13 2.46 -4.32
C PRO A 28 -7.56 1.98 -4.04
N ASP A 29 -7.84 0.70 -4.28
CA ASP A 29 -9.14 0.09 -3.99
C ASP A 29 -9.41 -0.09 -2.50
N GLU A 30 -8.36 -0.30 -1.71
CA GLU A 30 -8.48 -0.43 -0.25
C GLU A 30 -8.65 0.91 0.42
N ILE A 31 -7.98 1.95 -0.08
CA ILE A 31 -8.20 3.32 0.36
C ILE A 31 -9.67 3.68 0.20
N LYS A 32 -10.31 3.33 -0.93
CA LYS A 32 -11.74 3.56 -1.14
C LYS A 32 -12.61 2.78 -0.17
N LYS A 33 -12.25 1.53 0.17
CA LYS A 33 -12.98 0.72 1.15
C LYS A 33 -12.87 1.33 2.56
N LEU A 34 -11.67 1.74 2.95
CA LEU A 34 -11.42 2.41 4.23
C LEU A 34 -12.18 3.74 4.29
N ASP A 35 -12.05 4.58 3.27
CA ASP A 35 -12.77 5.86 3.16
C ASP A 35 -14.30 5.67 3.28
N ALA A 36 -14.88 4.70 2.57
CA ALA A 36 -16.30 4.37 2.70
C ALA A 36 -16.68 3.85 4.09
N TYR A 37 -15.81 3.08 4.74
CA TYR A 37 -16.02 2.58 6.10
C TYR A 37 -16.01 3.73 7.13
N PHE A 38 -15.00 4.59 7.11
CA PHE A 38 -14.89 5.73 8.02
C PHE A 38 -16.00 6.76 7.79
N LYS A 39 -16.43 6.97 6.54
CA LYS A 39 -17.59 7.83 6.24
C LYS A 39 -18.89 7.33 6.85
N ARG A 40 -19.05 6.01 6.95
CA ARG A 40 -20.22 5.38 7.59
C ARG A 40 -20.11 5.36 9.12
N LEU A 41 -18.91 5.17 9.66
CA LEU A 41 -18.69 5.01 11.09
C LEU A 41 -18.60 6.35 11.84
N LEU A 42 -17.82 7.29 11.31
CA LEU A 42 -17.49 8.55 11.98
C LEU A 42 -18.32 9.70 11.42
N ASN A 43 -18.03 10.11 10.19
CA ASN A 43 -18.68 11.25 9.54
C ASN A 43 -18.46 11.20 8.02
N PRO A 44 -19.47 11.49 7.19
CA PRO A 44 -19.33 11.57 5.73
C PRO A 44 -18.27 12.57 5.22
N GLN A 45 -17.83 13.51 6.05
CA GLN A 45 -16.79 14.50 5.73
C GLN A 45 -15.36 13.98 5.93
N VAL A 46 -15.18 12.76 6.45
CA VAL A 46 -13.85 12.16 6.59
C VAL A 46 -13.22 11.91 5.21
N VAL A 47 -11.92 12.17 5.11
CA VAL A 47 -11.11 11.95 3.92
C VAL A 47 -9.88 11.12 4.30
N VAL A 48 -9.77 9.94 3.70
CA VAL A 48 -8.57 9.10 3.84
C VAL A 48 -7.60 9.39 2.70
N LYS A 49 -6.36 9.76 3.03
CA LYS A 49 -5.28 10.04 2.07
C LYS A 49 -4.13 9.07 2.30
N ALA A 50 -3.82 8.22 1.33
CA ALA A 50 -2.57 7.45 1.39
C ALA A 50 -1.38 8.31 0.94
N ARG A 51 -0.21 8.07 1.52
CA ARG A 51 1.01 8.74 1.08
C ARG A 51 1.57 8.02 -0.17
N PRO A 52 1.75 8.70 -1.31
CA PRO A 52 2.22 8.08 -2.57
C PRO A 52 3.70 7.68 -2.59
N ARG A 53 4.41 7.75 -1.45
CA ARG A 53 5.84 7.40 -1.32
C ARG A 53 6.13 6.48 -0.13
N LYS A 54 5.16 6.29 0.76
CA LYS A 54 5.30 5.51 1.99
C LYS A 54 4.02 4.69 2.11
N ASP A 55 4.05 3.58 1.40
CA ASP A 55 2.84 2.87 1.00
C ASP A 55 2.32 1.91 2.07
N ASP A 56 2.82 1.99 3.31
CA ASP A 56 2.41 1.18 4.47
C ASP A 56 1.37 1.89 5.36
N SER A 57 1.09 3.18 5.10
CA SER A 57 0.26 4.01 5.97
C SER A 57 -0.62 5.01 5.22
N ALA A 58 -1.82 5.23 5.77
CA ALA A 58 -2.78 6.22 5.30
C ALA A 58 -3.14 7.20 6.42
N GLU A 59 -3.36 8.46 6.08
CA GLU A 59 -3.77 9.50 7.02
C GLU A 59 -5.28 9.74 6.89
N VAL A 60 -5.92 10.01 8.02
CA VAL A 60 -7.36 10.29 8.10
C VAL A 60 -7.54 11.73 8.53
N TYR A 61 -8.28 12.47 7.70
CA TYR A 61 -8.58 13.88 7.92
C TYR A 61 -10.09 14.08 8.04
N LEU A 62 -10.50 15.07 8.83
CA LEU A 62 -11.86 15.58 8.87
C LEU A 62 -11.81 17.08 8.54
N GLY A 63 -12.12 17.43 7.29
CA GLY A 63 -11.87 18.79 6.80
C GLY A 63 -10.37 19.13 6.83
N ASP A 64 -10.00 20.11 7.64
CA ASP A 64 -8.62 20.56 7.83
C ASP A 64 -7.95 19.96 9.08
N GLU A 65 -8.69 19.15 9.85
CA GLU A 65 -8.22 18.53 11.09
C GLU A 65 -7.70 17.10 10.84
N PHE A 66 -6.57 16.76 11.45
CA PHE A 66 -6.00 15.41 11.38
C PHE A 66 -6.56 14.55 12.51
N LEU A 67 -7.34 13.53 12.15
CA LEU A 67 -7.91 12.61 13.13
C LEU A 67 -6.91 11.52 13.55
N GLY A 68 -6.12 11.02 12.60
CA GLY A 68 -5.23 9.90 12.90
C GLY A 68 -4.59 9.25 11.69
N VAL A 69 -3.87 8.16 11.97
CA VAL A 69 -3.14 7.38 10.97
C VAL A 69 -3.64 5.93 10.99
N ILE A 70 -3.74 5.34 9.81
CA ILE A 70 -4.02 3.93 9.59
C ILE A 70 -2.73 3.28 9.13
N TYR A 71 -2.33 2.21 9.80
CA TYR A 71 -1.27 1.33 9.37
C TYR A 71 -1.88 0.08 8.74
N VAL A 72 -1.34 -0.32 7.59
CA VAL A 72 -1.70 -1.57 6.94
C VAL A 72 -0.63 -2.59 7.28
N ASP A 73 -1.07 -3.73 7.81
CA ASP A 73 -0.21 -4.87 8.08
C ASP A 73 -0.67 -6.04 7.21
N ASP A 74 0.30 -6.71 6.60
CA ASP A 74 0.07 -7.86 5.71
C ASP A 74 0.88 -9.10 6.12
N GLU A 75 1.09 -9.30 7.43
CA GLU A 75 1.60 -10.55 7.97
C GLU A 75 0.73 -11.75 7.55
N ASP A 76 1.36 -12.72 6.89
CA ASP A 76 0.87 -14.09 6.63
C ASP A 76 -0.47 -14.23 5.88
N GLY A 77 -0.80 -13.25 5.02
CA GLY A 77 -1.93 -13.35 4.08
C GLY A 77 -3.25 -12.77 4.60
N ASP A 78 -3.30 -12.33 5.87
CA ASP A 78 -4.44 -11.63 6.44
C ASP A 78 -4.16 -10.12 6.53
N ARG A 79 -4.66 -9.37 5.55
CA ARG A 79 -4.47 -7.91 5.52
C ARG A 79 -5.29 -7.24 6.63
N SER A 80 -4.59 -6.74 7.62
CA SER A 80 -5.12 -6.08 8.81
C SER A 80 -4.91 -4.57 8.75
N TYR A 81 -5.82 -3.82 9.38
CA TYR A 81 -5.77 -2.36 9.41
C TYR A 81 -5.80 -1.90 10.85
N ASN A 82 -4.78 -1.16 11.27
CA ASN A 82 -4.71 -0.59 12.60
C ASN A 82 -4.92 0.92 12.52
N PHE A 83 -5.96 1.43 13.17
CA PHE A 83 -6.25 2.86 13.24
C PHE A 83 -5.79 3.42 14.58
N SER A 84 -4.81 4.32 14.52
CA SER A 84 -4.29 5.05 15.68
C SER A 84 -4.78 6.51 15.64
N MET A 85 -5.64 6.84 16.60
CA MET A 85 -6.16 8.19 16.83
C MET A 85 -5.60 8.72 18.15
N ALA A 86 -4.92 9.84 18.09
CA ALA A 86 -4.44 10.54 19.27
C ALA A 86 -5.46 11.61 19.64
N ILE A 87 -5.98 11.56 20.86
CA ILE A 87 -6.84 12.60 21.42
C ILE A 87 -5.97 13.42 22.38
N LEU A 88 -5.86 14.71 22.13
CA LEU A 88 -5.12 15.64 22.98
C LEU A 88 -6.10 16.47 23.82
N ASP A 89 -5.67 16.92 25.01
CA ASP A 89 -6.49 17.77 25.87
C ASP A 89 -6.90 19.10 25.20
N VAL A 90 -6.17 19.53 24.17
CA VAL A 90 -6.47 20.75 23.40
C VAL A 90 -7.62 20.58 22.40
N ASP A 91 -7.99 19.33 22.10
CA ASP A 91 -9.02 18.97 21.11
C ASP A 91 -10.33 18.46 21.79
N LEU A 92 -10.41 18.49 23.13
CA LEU A 92 -11.58 18.13 23.95
C LEU A 92 -12.41 19.35 24.37
#